data_AF-A0A9D4WJX7-F1
#
_entry.id   AF-A0A9D4WJX7-F1
#
_cell.length_a   1.000
_cell.length_b   1.000
_cell.length_c   1.000
_cell.angle_alpha   90.00
_cell.angle_beta   90.00
_cell.angle_gamma   90.00
#
_symmetry.space_group_name_H-M   'P 1'
#
loop_
_entity.id
_entity.type
_entity.pdbx_description
1 polymer ?
#
loop_
_entity_poly.entity_id
_entity_poly.type
_entity_poly.pdbx_seq_one_letter_code
_entity_poly.pdbx_strand_id
1 'polypeptide(L)'
;MESLDKISSVDKILDLLSTVGYVDATGSDAPPSQKIAAGLSWIIAALNPNSNIIHDENNTHYIEESLKLIECPHPLQQTHIQNCDADALFPVIQWFASRLKSTQEQCVSEVLRDEETIEEEDEVKTTLINKLDELNQRKTNVVEQLDELRARINKEGVDSAVQKFYPFIMSMKNLERKENSFLFNRDSKHSELQAEISELERKIANDYDSKSLTDELHHSFRESLERVDLMKKEHAARLRDVVAVRRQIDDLPCQSEIVQYEHRLSELYAQIQGKHRQTRKYYSTYNALLEIKELMLKETSLLNSIISQFQEAFNSADGRIKIVHSMEGIVKGSQQKLEKVQLGFQEEERICNDLKDRYAAAIGEQKRCYSLMKAFQEKCSKEKLRGQSSR
;
A
#
# COMPACT_ATOMS: atom_id res chain seq x y z
N MET A 1 101.18 23.06 4.99
CA MET A 1 100.56 22.20 3.96
C MET A 1 99.39 21.37 4.51
N GLU A 2 99.23 21.24 5.84
CA GLU A 2 98.08 20.57 6.49
C GLU A 2 96.76 21.38 6.54
N SER A 3 96.78 22.69 6.31
CA SER A 3 95.58 23.54 6.43
C SER A 3 94.70 23.57 5.18
N LEU A 4 95.24 23.24 3.99
CA LEU A 4 94.48 23.25 2.74
C LEU A 4 93.68 21.95 2.55
N ASP A 5 94.21 20.81 2.98
CA ASP A 5 93.53 19.50 2.88
C ASP A 5 92.32 19.40 3.83
N LYS A 6 92.37 20.07 5.00
CA LYS A 6 91.24 20.10 5.94
C LYS A 6 90.02 20.87 5.40
N ILE A 7 90.22 21.92 4.61
CA ILE A 7 89.12 22.72 4.04
C ILE A 7 88.37 21.90 2.97
N SER A 8 89.09 21.16 2.12
CA SER A 8 88.48 20.32 1.08
C SER A 8 87.64 19.15 1.63
N SER A 9 87.96 18.63 2.82
CA SER A 9 87.22 17.52 3.44
C SER A 9 85.93 17.98 4.12
N VAL A 10 85.88 19.21 4.65
CA VAL A 10 84.68 19.78 5.28
C VAL A 10 83.63 20.16 4.23
N ASP A 11 84.03 20.69 3.08
CA ASP A 11 83.10 21.01 1.99
C ASP A 11 82.39 19.77 1.44
N LYS A 12 83.07 18.62 1.38
CA LYS A 12 82.44 17.34 0.99
C LYS A 12 81.37 16.86 1.97
N ILE A 13 81.55 17.15 3.25
CA ILE A 13 80.58 16.82 4.30
C ILE A 13 79.33 17.71 4.19
N LEU A 14 79.53 19.01 3.92
CA LEU A 14 78.42 19.93 3.68
C LEU A 14 77.65 19.60 2.39
N ASP A 15 78.35 19.18 1.34
CA ASP A 15 77.73 18.73 0.08
C ASP A 15 76.89 17.45 0.27
N LEU A 16 77.36 16.52 1.10
CA LEU A 16 76.58 15.34 1.50
C LEU A 16 75.33 15.71 2.31
N LEU A 17 75.42 16.66 3.23
CA LEU A 17 74.25 17.16 3.98
C LEU A 17 73.24 17.85 3.05
N SER A 18 73.71 18.60 2.05
CA SER A 18 72.86 19.18 1.02
C SER A 18 72.18 18.11 0.17
N THR A 19 72.89 17.03 -0.17
CA THR A 19 72.35 15.89 -0.94
C THR A 19 71.26 15.14 -0.16
N VAL A 20 71.37 15.11 1.16
CA VAL A 20 70.38 14.53 2.09
C VAL A 20 69.17 15.46 2.31
N GLY A 21 69.21 16.70 1.79
CA GLY A 21 68.09 17.64 1.80
C GLY A 21 68.19 18.77 2.82
N TYR A 22 69.31 18.90 3.54
CA TYR A 22 69.54 20.04 4.44
C TYR A 22 69.99 21.28 3.67
N VAL A 23 69.04 22.18 3.40
CA VAL A 23 69.20 23.35 2.52
C VAL A 23 70.21 24.37 3.05
N ASP A 24 70.37 24.50 4.37
CA ASP A 24 71.22 25.53 4.98
C ASP A 24 72.72 25.15 5.04
N ALA A 25 73.10 24.00 4.49
CA ALA A 25 74.50 23.55 4.43
C ALA A 25 75.41 24.49 3.61
N THR A 26 74.87 25.14 2.58
CA THR A 26 75.65 25.94 1.61
C THR A 26 75.38 27.45 1.68
N GLY A 27 74.27 27.88 2.31
CA GLY A 27 73.80 29.27 2.28
C GLY A 27 74.05 30.14 3.52
N SER A 28 74.49 29.56 4.64
CA SER A 28 74.66 30.31 5.92
C SER A 28 76.09 30.89 6.07
N ASP A 29 76.25 32.09 6.66
CA ASP A 29 77.56 32.69 7.00
C ASP A 29 78.18 32.09 8.29
N ALA A 30 77.56 31.05 8.85
CA ALA A 30 77.99 30.39 10.08
C ALA A 30 79.30 29.57 9.91
N PRO A 31 80.11 29.42 10.99
CA PRO A 31 81.28 28.54 10.98
C PRO A 31 80.90 27.09 10.63
N PRO A 32 81.78 26.33 9.95
CA PRO A 32 81.47 24.98 9.46
C PRO A 32 81.00 24.00 10.54
N SER A 33 81.49 24.12 11.78
CA SER A 33 81.09 23.27 12.90
C SER A 33 79.61 23.45 13.29
N GLN A 34 79.08 24.69 13.21
CA GLN A 34 77.66 24.96 13.47
C GLN A 34 76.77 24.42 12.36
N LYS A 35 77.17 24.56 11.09
CA LYS A 35 76.42 24.02 9.94
C LYS A 35 76.28 22.50 10.02
N ILE A 36 77.36 21.82 10.41
CA ILE A 36 77.36 20.36 10.58
C ILE A 36 76.48 19.97 11.78
N ALA A 37 76.57 20.67 12.91
CA ALA A 37 75.72 20.41 14.07
C ALA A 37 74.22 20.60 13.76
N ALA A 38 73.86 21.67 13.05
CA ALA A 38 72.50 21.96 12.65
C ALA A 38 71.96 20.94 11.63
N GLY A 39 72.78 20.55 10.64
CA GLY A 39 72.42 19.51 9.67
C GLY A 39 72.20 18.13 10.32
N LEU A 40 73.08 17.74 11.26
CA LEU A 40 72.89 16.50 12.03
C LEU A 40 71.62 16.56 12.89
N SER A 41 71.34 17.70 13.52
CA SER A 41 70.12 17.90 14.31
C SER A 41 68.85 17.80 13.46
N TRP A 42 68.84 18.39 12.26
CA TRP A 42 67.72 18.29 11.32
C TRP A 42 67.46 16.84 10.88
N ILE A 43 68.51 16.09 10.55
CA ILE A 43 68.40 14.67 10.18
C ILE A 43 67.83 13.83 11.33
N ILE A 44 68.28 14.07 12.55
CA ILE A 44 67.80 13.38 13.75
C ILE A 44 66.31 13.64 13.97
N ALA A 45 65.86 14.88 13.80
CA ALA A 45 64.44 15.24 13.89
C ALA A 45 63.60 14.54 12.80
N ALA A 46 64.10 14.47 11.57
CA ALA A 46 63.43 13.78 10.46
C ALA A 46 63.29 12.26 10.69
N LEU A 47 64.25 11.65 11.38
CA LEU A 47 64.22 10.22 11.73
C LEU A 47 63.37 9.92 12.98
N ASN A 48 63.01 10.93 13.78
CA ASN A 48 62.24 10.74 15.01
C ASN A 48 61.24 11.89 15.26
N PRO A 49 60.16 12.00 14.45
CA PRO A 49 59.20 13.10 14.49
C PRO A 49 58.38 13.18 15.80
N ASN A 50 58.43 12.15 16.65
CA ASN A 50 57.74 12.11 17.94
C ASN A 50 58.55 12.69 19.11
N SER A 51 59.79 13.14 18.87
CA SER A 51 60.64 13.78 19.89
C SER A 51 60.38 15.29 19.95
N ASN A 52 59.61 15.74 20.96
CA ASN A 52 59.36 17.15 21.25
C ASN A 52 60.63 17.83 21.81
N ILE A 53 61.64 18.12 20.98
CA ILE A 53 62.91 18.70 21.44
C ILE A 53 63.21 20.02 20.72
N ILE A 54 63.45 21.05 21.53
CA ILE A 54 63.65 22.45 21.17
C ILE A 54 64.96 22.61 20.38
N HIS A 55 64.88 23.25 19.22
CA HIS A 55 66.05 23.64 18.41
C HIS A 55 66.94 24.61 19.18
N ASP A 56 68.06 24.12 19.71
CA ASP A 56 69.19 24.94 20.12
C ASP A 56 70.37 24.61 19.22
N GLU A 57 70.65 25.49 18.26
CA GLU A 57 71.61 25.31 17.16
C GLU A 57 73.07 25.14 17.62
N ASN A 58 73.33 25.21 18.94
CA ASN A 58 74.68 25.09 19.53
C ASN A 58 74.88 23.88 20.45
N ASN A 59 73.87 23.03 20.66
CA ASN A 59 73.97 21.93 21.62
C ASN A 59 74.59 20.65 21.00
N THR A 60 75.90 20.64 20.82
CA THR A 60 76.66 19.47 20.35
C THR A 60 76.56 18.24 21.27
N HIS A 61 76.20 18.42 22.55
CA HIS A 61 75.98 17.33 23.51
C HIS A 61 74.71 16.52 23.19
N TYR A 62 73.69 17.16 22.64
CA TYR A 62 72.41 16.52 22.30
C TYR A 62 72.53 15.57 21.11
N ILE A 63 73.43 15.88 20.17
CA ILE A 63 73.66 15.08 18.97
C ILE A 63 74.26 13.72 19.36
N GLU A 64 75.22 13.68 20.29
CA GLU A 64 75.84 12.44 20.77
C GLU A 64 74.86 11.52 21.51
N GLU A 65 73.97 12.09 22.34
CA GLU A 65 72.95 11.32 23.07
C GLU A 65 71.85 10.79 22.13
N SER A 66 71.43 11.60 21.16
CA SER A 66 70.45 11.22 20.13
C SER A 66 70.98 10.13 19.20
N LEU A 67 72.28 10.16 18.88
CA LEU A 67 72.94 9.11 18.09
C LEU A 67 72.94 7.75 18.80
N LYS A 68 73.02 7.73 20.13
CA LYS A 68 72.89 6.50 20.93
C LYS A 68 71.46 5.97 20.90
N LEU A 69 70.47 6.85 21.00
CA LEU A 69 69.04 6.48 20.93
C LEU A 69 68.62 5.94 19.57
N ILE A 70 69.28 6.40 18.49
CA ILE A 70 69.03 5.98 17.11
C ILE A 70 69.91 4.77 16.71
N GLU A 71 70.70 4.22 17.66
CA GLU A 71 71.61 3.07 17.48
C GLU A 71 72.60 3.24 16.31
N CYS A 72 73.20 4.43 16.17
CA CYS A 72 74.20 4.67 15.14
C CYS A 72 75.48 3.83 15.42
N PRO A 73 76.00 3.06 14.45
CA PRO A 73 77.16 2.17 14.65
C PRO A 73 78.51 2.90 14.71
N HIS A 74 78.53 4.22 14.48
CA HIS A 74 79.75 5.01 14.40
C HIS A 74 79.87 5.98 15.58
N PRO A 75 80.96 5.94 16.37
CA PRO A 75 81.11 6.78 17.56
C PRO A 75 81.44 8.23 17.15
N LEU A 76 80.53 9.16 17.45
CA LEU A 76 80.74 10.59 17.29
C LEU A 76 80.81 11.25 18.67
N GLN A 77 81.88 11.99 18.94
CA GLN A 77 82.04 12.74 20.18
C GLN A 77 81.90 14.24 19.92
N GLN A 78 81.48 15.00 20.93
CA GLN A 78 81.38 16.46 20.86
C GLN A 78 82.65 17.14 20.30
N THR A 79 83.83 16.63 20.64
CA THR A 79 85.14 17.13 20.16
C THR A 79 85.34 16.95 18.66
N HIS A 80 84.78 15.90 18.07
CA HIS A 80 84.86 15.62 16.62
C HIS A 80 83.97 16.59 15.82
N ILE A 81 82.83 17.02 16.39
CA ILE A 81 81.95 18.01 15.76
C ILE A 81 82.56 19.42 15.84
N GLN A 82 83.13 19.79 17.01
CA GLN A 82 83.74 21.11 17.22
C GLN A 82 85.00 21.33 16.38
N ASN A 83 85.82 20.28 16.19
CA ASN A 83 87.04 20.33 15.39
C ASN A 83 86.84 20.03 13.90
N CYS A 84 85.57 19.84 13.47
CA CYS A 84 85.21 19.43 12.11
C CYS A 84 86.05 18.24 11.62
N ASP A 85 86.13 17.19 12.44
CA ASP A 85 86.91 15.99 12.13
C ASP A 85 86.20 15.17 11.04
N ALA A 86 86.71 15.28 9.82
CA ALA A 86 86.08 14.70 8.65
C ALA A 86 86.07 13.16 8.69
N ASP A 87 87.06 12.54 9.33
CA ASP A 87 87.18 11.09 9.39
C ASP A 87 86.11 10.45 10.29
N ALA A 88 85.68 11.17 11.34
CA ALA A 88 84.62 10.73 12.25
C ALA A 88 83.22 11.10 11.75
N LEU A 89 83.06 12.23 11.06
CA LEU A 89 81.77 12.75 10.59
C LEU A 89 81.26 12.04 9.32
N PHE A 90 82.15 11.67 8.41
CA PHE A 90 81.77 11.11 7.11
C PHE A 90 80.98 9.78 7.22
N PRO A 91 81.40 8.79 8.04
CA PRO A 91 80.64 7.54 8.19
C PRO A 91 79.24 7.74 8.80
N VAL A 92 79.12 8.69 9.74
CA VAL A 92 77.84 9.02 10.41
C VAL A 92 76.85 9.62 9.42
N ILE A 93 77.30 10.57 8.58
CA ILE A 93 76.45 11.23 7.58
C ILE A 93 76.05 10.26 6.46
N GLN A 94 76.97 9.39 6.04
CA GLN A 94 76.67 8.37 5.03
C GLN A 94 75.67 7.31 5.55
N TRP A 95 75.77 6.95 6.83
CA TRP A 95 74.79 6.09 7.50
C TRP A 95 73.41 6.75 7.56
N PHE A 96 73.37 8.04 7.95
CA PHE A 96 72.15 8.82 7.98
C PHE A 96 71.47 8.94 6.61
N ALA A 97 72.25 9.21 5.55
CA ALA A 97 71.75 9.27 4.18
C ALA A 97 71.08 7.96 3.75
N SER A 98 71.68 6.82 4.13
CA SER A 98 71.12 5.50 3.83
C SER A 98 69.85 5.22 4.63
N ARG A 99 69.83 5.60 5.92
CA ARG A 99 68.69 5.38 6.81
C ARG A 99 67.47 6.22 6.42
N LEU A 100 67.68 7.51 6.12
CA LEU A 100 66.63 8.41 5.64
C LEU A 100 65.98 7.90 4.36
N LYS A 101 66.79 7.40 3.42
CA LYS A 101 66.27 6.83 2.17
C LYS A 101 65.36 5.62 2.42
N SER A 102 65.76 4.70 3.29
CA SER A 102 64.93 3.54 3.65
C SER A 102 63.64 3.91 4.37
N THR A 103 63.69 4.89 5.29
CA THR A 103 62.48 5.37 5.99
C THR A 103 61.52 6.09 5.04
N GLN A 104 62.05 6.87 4.09
CA GLN A 104 61.25 7.53 3.06
C GLN A 104 60.57 6.51 2.13
N GLU A 105 61.29 5.48 1.70
CA GLU A 105 60.73 4.39 0.89
C GLU A 105 59.63 3.62 1.64
N GLN A 106 59.80 3.41 2.95
CA GLN A 106 58.82 2.71 3.78
C GLN A 106 57.53 3.53 4.00
N CYS A 107 57.63 4.83 4.34
CA CYS A 107 56.46 5.71 4.47
C CYS A 107 55.70 5.86 3.16
N VAL A 108 56.39 5.94 2.01
CA VAL A 108 55.73 5.99 0.70
C VAL A 108 54.95 4.69 0.44
N SER A 109 55.50 3.54 0.82
CA SER A 109 54.84 2.24 0.63
C SER A 109 53.62 2.02 1.54
N GLU A 110 53.59 2.61 2.74
CA GLU A 110 52.44 2.56 3.64
C GLU A 110 51.33 3.52 3.17
N VAL A 111 51.69 4.75 2.79
CA VAL A 111 50.74 5.73 2.26
C VAL A 111 50.04 5.20 1.00
N LEU A 112 50.76 4.55 0.10
CA LEU A 112 50.16 3.96 -1.11
C LEU A 112 49.15 2.84 -0.80
N ARG A 113 49.39 2.01 0.23
CA ARG A 113 48.44 0.95 0.64
C ARG A 113 47.22 1.52 1.35
N ASP A 114 47.42 2.52 2.20
CA ASP A 114 46.32 3.20 2.89
C ASP A 114 45.44 3.94 1.87
N GLU A 115 46.03 4.53 0.82
CA GLU A 115 45.29 5.18 -0.27
C GLU A 115 44.47 4.16 -1.09
N GLU A 116 45.03 2.99 -1.43
CA GLU A 116 44.29 1.91 -2.10
C GLU A 116 43.11 1.37 -1.26
N THR A 117 43.29 1.18 0.06
CA THR A 117 42.19 0.69 0.93
C THR A 117 41.10 1.74 1.16
N ILE A 118 41.45 3.04 1.18
CA ILE A 118 40.48 4.14 1.25
C ILE A 118 39.66 4.22 -0.06
N GLU A 119 40.29 4.00 -1.22
CA GLU A 119 39.58 3.96 -2.50
C GLU A 119 38.57 2.80 -2.58
N GLU A 120 38.94 1.60 -2.09
CA GLU A 120 38.02 0.46 -2.01
C GLU A 120 36.85 0.71 -1.06
N GLU A 121 37.09 1.33 0.10
CA GLU A 121 36.04 1.70 1.05
C GLU A 121 35.09 2.78 0.50
N ASP A 122 35.62 3.77 -0.23
CA ASP A 122 34.80 4.80 -0.87
C ASP A 122 33.99 4.23 -2.05
N GLU A 123 34.47 3.21 -2.77
CA GLU A 123 33.71 2.49 -3.80
C GLU A 123 32.53 1.68 -3.20
N VAL A 124 32.76 0.97 -2.09
CA VAL A 124 31.70 0.24 -1.37
C VAL A 124 30.68 1.22 -0.76
N LYS A 125 31.14 2.34 -0.24
CA LYS A 125 30.29 3.40 0.34
C LYS A 125 29.44 4.08 -0.73
N THR A 126 30.01 4.41 -1.88
CA THR A 126 29.25 4.99 -3.01
C THR A 126 28.22 4.00 -3.56
N THR A 127 28.54 2.71 -3.67
CA THR A 127 27.54 1.69 -4.07
C THR A 127 26.43 1.50 -3.03
N LEU A 128 26.72 1.60 -1.74
CA LEU A 128 25.70 1.60 -0.67
C LEU A 128 24.80 2.83 -0.71
N ILE A 129 25.37 4.03 -0.93
CA ILE A 129 24.61 5.28 -1.07
C ILE A 129 23.67 5.19 -2.27
N ASN A 130 24.15 4.71 -3.41
CA ASN A 130 23.32 4.53 -4.61
C ASN A 130 22.15 3.56 -4.38
N LYS A 131 22.36 2.44 -3.67
CA LYS A 131 21.28 1.51 -3.29
C LYS A 131 20.27 2.14 -2.33
N LEU A 132 20.74 2.98 -1.40
CA LEU A 132 19.88 3.69 -0.46
C LEU A 132 19.02 4.72 -1.18
N ASP A 133 19.60 5.45 -2.13
CA ASP A 133 18.89 6.43 -2.95
C ASP A 133 17.86 5.77 -3.87
N GLU A 134 18.19 4.62 -4.48
CA GLU A 134 17.24 3.83 -5.26
C GLU A 134 16.04 3.35 -4.41
N LEU A 135 16.31 2.86 -3.20
CA LEU A 135 15.25 2.46 -2.26
C LEU A 135 14.39 3.64 -1.82
N ASN A 136 15.00 4.80 -1.57
CA ASN A 136 14.29 6.02 -1.22
C ASN A 136 13.39 6.50 -2.38
N GLN A 137 13.90 6.49 -3.60
CA GLN A 137 13.14 6.86 -4.79
C GLN A 137 11.97 5.90 -5.05
N ARG A 138 12.16 4.61 -4.80
CA ARG A 138 11.08 3.62 -4.88
C ARG A 138 10.03 3.83 -3.80
N LYS A 139 10.45 4.16 -2.57
CA LYS A 139 9.55 4.50 -1.47
C LYS A 139 8.71 5.74 -1.78
N THR A 140 9.32 6.81 -2.29
CA THR A 140 8.59 8.04 -2.64
C THR A 140 7.55 7.78 -3.73
N ASN A 141 7.91 7.01 -4.76
CA ASN A 141 6.98 6.64 -5.84
C ASN A 141 5.77 5.85 -5.29
N VAL A 142 5.99 4.88 -4.40
CA VAL A 142 4.90 4.11 -3.78
C VAL A 142 4.00 4.99 -2.92
N VAL A 143 4.56 5.94 -2.17
CA VAL A 143 3.78 6.89 -1.36
C VAL A 143 2.91 7.79 -2.26
N GLU A 144 3.48 8.31 -3.34
CA GLU A 144 2.75 9.13 -4.31
C GLU A 144 1.58 8.36 -4.94
N GLN A 145 1.79 7.11 -5.35
CA GLN A 145 0.72 6.25 -5.85
C GLN A 145 -0.38 5.97 -4.80
N LEU A 146 0.00 5.80 -3.53
CA LEU A 146 -0.95 5.61 -2.43
C LEU A 146 -1.79 6.87 -2.19
N ASP A 147 -1.17 8.05 -2.27
CA ASP A 147 -1.86 9.33 -2.11
C ASP A 147 -2.83 9.59 -3.27
N GLU A 148 -2.44 9.28 -4.51
CA GLU A 148 -3.33 9.34 -5.68
C GLU A 148 -4.52 8.38 -5.55
N LEU A 149 -4.29 7.15 -5.06
CA LEU A 149 -5.35 6.18 -4.80
C LEU A 149 -6.31 6.69 -3.72
N ARG A 150 -5.78 7.23 -2.62
CA ARG A 150 -6.58 7.79 -1.53
C ARG A 150 -7.40 9.00 -1.98
N ALA A 151 -6.82 9.87 -2.81
CA ALA A 151 -7.55 10.99 -3.42
C ALA A 151 -8.70 10.52 -4.33
N ARG A 152 -8.48 9.47 -5.14
CA ARG A 152 -9.54 8.85 -5.96
C ARG A 152 -10.68 8.28 -5.13
N ILE A 153 -10.36 7.54 -4.06
CA ILE A 153 -11.35 6.94 -3.16
C ILE A 153 -12.21 8.03 -2.49
N ASN A 154 -11.58 9.11 -2.03
CA ASN A 154 -12.29 10.24 -1.42
C ASN A 154 -13.19 10.97 -2.43
N LYS A 155 -12.72 11.14 -3.68
CA LYS A 155 -13.49 11.78 -4.75
C LYS A 155 -14.77 11.00 -5.11
N GLU A 156 -14.69 9.67 -5.12
CA GLU A 156 -15.83 8.81 -5.44
C GLU A 156 -16.75 8.55 -4.24
N GLY A 157 -16.37 8.95 -3.02
CA GLY A 157 -17.18 8.79 -1.81
C GLY A 157 -17.32 7.34 -1.32
N VAL A 158 -16.42 6.44 -1.74
CA VAL A 158 -16.51 4.98 -1.52
C VAL A 158 -15.69 4.52 -0.30
N ASP A 159 -15.16 5.46 0.49
CA ASP A 159 -14.24 5.16 1.60
C ASP A 159 -14.80 4.12 2.58
N SER A 160 -16.09 4.23 2.94
CA SER A 160 -16.76 3.27 3.83
C SER A 160 -16.84 1.84 3.29
N ALA A 161 -16.92 1.65 1.97
CA ALA A 161 -16.92 0.33 1.35
C ALA A 161 -15.49 -0.19 1.20
N VAL A 162 -14.53 0.67 0.85
CA VAL A 162 -13.11 0.31 0.79
C VAL A 162 -12.59 -0.15 2.14
N GLN A 163 -12.96 0.54 3.24
CA GLN A 163 -12.62 0.11 4.60
C GLN A 163 -13.17 -1.27 4.95
N LYS A 164 -14.37 -1.62 4.44
CA LYS A 164 -14.95 -2.97 4.62
C LYS A 164 -14.21 -4.03 3.79
N PHE A 165 -13.79 -3.70 2.56
CA PHE A 165 -13.11 -4.65 1.67
C PHE A 165 -11.62 -4.83 1.97
N TYR A 166 -10.96 -3.82 2.53
CA TYR A 166 -9.54 -3.85 2.86
C TYR A 166 -9.10 -5.09 3.67
N PRO A 167 -9.74 -5.46 4.81
CA PRO A 167 -9.36 -6.66 5.56
C PRO A 167 -9.56 -7.95 4.74
N PHE A 168 -10.58 -8.03 3.89
CA PHE A 168 -10.80 -9.18 3.01
C PHE A 168 -9.72 -9.29 1.93
N ILE A 169 -9.33 -8.18 1.31
CA ILE A 169 -8.24 -8.15 0.33
C ILE A 169 -6.92 -8.55 0.98
N MET A 170 -6.64 -8.05 2.19
CA MET A 170 -5.45 -8.43 2.95
C MET A 170 -5.44 -9.92 3.29
N SER A 171 -6.59 -10.48 3.71
CA SER A 171 -6.74 -11.92 3.94
C SER A 171 -6.51 -12.73 2.67
N MET A 172 -7.09 -12.31 1.54
CA MET A 172 -6.92 -12.95 0.23
C MET A 172 -5.46 -12.93 -0.23
N LYS A 173 -4.77 -11.80 -0.11
CA LYS A 173 -3.34 -11.68 -0.44
C LYS A 173 -2.46 -12.53 0.48
N ASN A 174 -2.82 -12.66 1.75
CA ASN A 174 -2.13 -13.58 2.66
C ASN A 174 -2.35 -15.04 2.28
N LEU A 175 -3.55 -15.43 1.85
CA LEU A 175 -3.83 -16.77 1.33
C LEU A 175 -3.06 -17.06 0.04
N GLU A 176 -3.01 -16.11 -0.89
CA GLU A 176 -2.22 -16.22 -2.14
C GLU A 176 -0.72 -16.45 -1.84
N ARG A 177 -0.14 -15.71 -0.88
CA ARG A 177 1.24 -15.95 -0.43
C ARG A 177 1.42 -17.34 0.19
N LYS A 178 0.47 -17.79 1.00
CA LYS A 178 0.50 -19.13 1.60
C LYS A 178 0.44 -20.22 0.53
N GLU A 179 -0.42 -20.06 -0.47
CA GLU A 179 -0.50 -20.95 -1.63
C GLU A 179 0.83 -21.02 -2.39
N ASN A 180 1.42 -19.88 -2.72
CA ASN A 180 2.72 -19.84 -3.39
C ASN A 180 3.83 -20.49 -2.55
N SER A 181 3.88 -20.23 -1.25
CA SER A 181 4.84 -20.88 -0.35
C SER A 181 4.64 -22.41 -0.27
N PHE A 182 3.40 -22.87 -0.34
CA PHE A 182 3.05 -24.27 -0.36
C PHE A 182 3.46 -24.94 -1.68
N LEU A 183 3.24 -24.28 -2.82
CA LEU A 183 3.70 -24.77 -4.12
C LEU A 183 5.22 -24.90 -4.17
N PHE A 184 5.95 -23.90 -3.67
CA PHE A 184 7.42 -23.97 -3.58
C PHE A 184 7.88 -25.12 -2.67
N ASN A 185 7.27 -25.28 -1.50
CA ASN A 185 7.58 -26.38 -0.58
C ASN A 185 7.28 -27.75 -1.22
N ARG A 186 6.15 -27.88 -1.94
CA ARG A 186 5.80 -29.09 -2.70
C ARG A 186 6.90 -29.44 -3.71
N ASP A 187 7.38 -28.46 -4.46
CA ASP A 187 8.40 -28.68 -5.49
C ASP A 187 9.74 -29.08 -4.87
N SER A 188 10.16 -28.42 -3.78
CA SER A 188 11.33 -28.82 -2.99
C SER A 188 11.20 -30.25 -2.47
N LYS A 189 10.06 -30.59 -1.86
CA LYS A 189 9.84 -31.91 -1.28
C LYS A 189 9.77 -33.01 -2.34
N HIS A 190 9.22 -32.70 -3.51
CA HIS A 190 9.23 -33.60 -4.66
C HIS A 190 10.66 -33.88 -5.12
N SER A 191 11.51 -32.85 -5.23
CA SER A 191 12.93 -33.03 -5.58
C SER A 191 13.69 -33.86 -4.55
N GLU A 192 13.45 -33.67 -3.25
CA GLU A 192 14.03 -34.50 -2.18
C GLU A 192 13.65 -35.97 -2.33
N LEU A 193 12.35 -36.26 -2.46
CA LEU A 193 11.87 -37.64 -2.61
C LEU A 193 12.39 -38.29 -3.90
N GLN A 194 12.50 -37.52 -4.99
CA GLN A 194 13.09 -38.02 -6.23
C GLN A 194 14.56 -38.39 -6.06
N ALA A 195 15.33 -37.60 -5.30
CA ALA A 195 16.72 -37.89 -5.00
C ALA A 195 16.86 -39.13 -4.09
N GLU A 196 16.00 -39.27 -3.08
CA GLU A 196 15.94 -40.47 -2.23
C GLU A 196 15.63 -41.73 -3.05
N ILE A 197 14.66 -41.67 -3.97
CA ILE A 197 14.35 -42.77 -4.89
C ILE A 197 15.58 -43.14 -5.73
N SER A 198 16.24 -42.16 -6.35
CA SER A 198 17.44 -42.42 -7.16
C SER A 198 18.62 -42.96 -6.35
N GLU A 199 18.74 -42.60 -5.07
CA GLU A 199 19.73 -43.18 -4.17
C GLU A 199 19.40 -44.64 -3.81
N LEU A 200 18.13 -44.94 -3.53
CA LEU A 200 17.66 -46.30 -3.26
C LEU A 200 17.84 -47.20 -4.49
N GLU A 201 17.51 -46.72 -5.69
CA GLU A 201 17.76 -47.43 -6.96
C GLU A 201 19.25 -47.77 -7.14
N ARG A 202 20.15 -46.84 -6.79
CA ARG A 202 21.60 -47.06 -6.83
C ARG A 202 22.07 -48.10 -5.81
N LYS A 203 21.48 -48.09 -4.59
CA LYS A 203 21.79 -49.08 -3.54
C LYS A 203 21.34 -50.49 -3.94
N ILE A 204 20.18 -50.62 -4.58
CA ILE A 204 19.67 -51.88 -5.12
C ILE A 204 20.59 -52.42 -6.23
N ALA A 205 21.13 -51.54 -7.09
CA ALA A 205 22.06 -51.93 -8.16
C ALA A 205 23.44 -52.43 -7.66
N ASN A 206 23.82 -52.10 -6.42
CA ASN A 206 25.15 -52.38 -5.86
C ASN A 206 25.20 -53.63 -4.94
N ASP A 207 24.15 -54.47 -4.93
CA ASP A 207 24.07 -55.77 -4.23
C ASP A 207 24.43 -55.75 -2.73
N TYR A 208 23.94 -54.72 -2.02
CA TYR A 208 24.11 -54.55 -0.57
C TYR A 208 23.25 -55.56 0.24
N ASP A 209 23.72 -55.97 1.43
CA ASP A 209 23.15 -57.03 2.29
C ASP A 209 21.61 -56.97 2.43
N SER A 210 20.95 -57.98 1.85
CA SER A 210 19.56 -57.90 1.39
C SER A 210 18.50 -57.97 2.49
N LYS A 211 18.81 -58.56 3.66
CA LYS A 211 17.81 -58.81 4.72
C LYS A 211 17.53 -57.60 5.61
N SER A 212 18.58 -56.95 6.12
CA SER A 212 18.43 -55.73 6.96
C SER A 212 17.84 -54.57 6.19
N LEU A 213 18.22 -54.43 4.91
CA LEU A 213 17.72 -53.38 4.02
C LEU A 213 16.22 -53.53 3.74
N THR A 214 15.75 -54.77 3.58
CA THR A 214 14.35 -55.07 3.25
C THR A 214 13.41 -54.72 4.40
N ASP A 215 13.76 -55.06 5.64
CA ASP A 215 12.93 -54.75 6.81
C ASP A 215 12.85 -53.24 7.08
N GLU A 216 13.96 -52.50 6.90
CA GLU A 216 14.00 -51.04 7.03
C GLU A 216 13.19 -50.35 5.91
N LEU A 217 13.27 -50.85 4.67
CA LEU A 217 12.45 -50.36 3.56
C LEU A 217 10.95 -50.59 3.80
N HIS A 218 10.58 -51.78 4.29
CA HIS A 218 9.19 -52.11 4.60
C HIS A 218 8.64 -51.24 5.73
N HIS A 219 9.45 -50.92 6.75
CA HIS A 219 9.06 -49.97 7.79
C HIS A 219 8.89 -48.55 7.22
N SER A 220 9.85 -48.03 6.45
CA SER A 220 9.79 -46.69 5.87
C SER A 220 8.61 -46.53 4.89
N PHE A 221 8.34 -47.57 4.09
CA PHE A 221 7.19 -47.60 3.19
C PHE A 221 5.87 -47.62 3.95
N ARG A 222 5.78 -48.42 5.03
CA ARG A 222 4.60 -48.46 5.90
C ARG A 222 4.32 -47.10 6.54
N GLU A 223 5.34 -46.46 7.09
CA GLU A 223 5.20 -45.12 7.70
C GLU A 223 4.77 -44.08 6.66
N SER A 224 5.32 -44.12 5.45
CA SER A 224 4.94 -43.23 4.36
C SER A 224 3.51 -43.47 3.88
N LEU A 225 3.06 -44.73 3.84
CA LEU A 225 1.67 -45.09 3.51
C LEU A 225 0.69 -44.56 4.58
N GLU A 226 1.00 -44.75 5.86
CA GLU A 226 0.21 -44.23 6.98
C GLU A 226 0.13 -42.70 6.95
N ARG A 227 1.24 -42.02 6.64
CA ARG A 227 1.29 -40.57 6.47
C ARG A 227 0.41 -40.09 5.30
N VAL A 228 0.46 -40.78 4.17
CA VAL A 228 -0.40 -40.48 3.00
C VAL A 228 -1.87 -40.68 3.35
N ASP A 229 -2.22 -41.75 4.05
CA ASP A 229 -3.61 -42.01 4.44
C ASP A 229 -4.13 -40.99 5.46
N LEU A 230 -3.30 -40.52 6.38
CA LEU A 230 -3.63 -39.41 7.27
C LEU A 230 -3.90 -38.12 6.47
N MET A 231 -3.00 -37.76 5.55
CA MET A 231 -3.15 -36.57 4.71
C MET A 231 -4.41 -36.64 3.82
N LYS A 232 -4.74 -37.82 3.28
CA LYS A 232 -5.98 -38.05 2.53
C LYS A 232 -7.22 -37.80 3.39
N LYS A 233 -7.21 -38.25 4.65
CA LYS A 233 -8.33 -38.01 5.59
C LYS A 233 -8.51 -36.53 5.89
N GLU A 234 -7.41 -35.80 6.13
CA GLU A 234 -7.45 -34.34 6.34
C GLU A 234 -7.94 -33.59 5.10
N HIS A 235 -7.44 -33.95 3.92
CA HIS A 235 -7.90 -33.37 2.67
C HIS A 235 -9.39 -33.61 2.44
N ALA A 236 -9.87 -34.83 2.70
CA ALA A 236 -11.29 -35.16 2.62
C ALA A 236 -12.14 -34.34 3.59
N ALA A 237 -11.63 -34.04 4.80
CA ALA A 237 -12.29 -33.15 5.75
C ALA A 237 -12.39 -31.72 5.19
N ARG A 238 -11.28 -31.13 4.73
CA ARG A 238 -11.28 -29.79 4.12
C ARG A 238 -12.18 -29.70 2.89
N LEU A 239 -12.23 -30.74 2.06
CA LEU A 239 -13.11 -30.78 0.89
C LEU A 239 -14.59 -30.73 1.29
N ARG A 240 -14.98 -31.43 2.36
CA ARG A 240 -16.34 -31.34 2.89
C ARG A 240 -16.66 -29.93 3.36
N ASP A 241 -15.72 -29.25 4.02
CA ASP A 241 -15.90 -27.86 4.47
C ASP A 241 -16.07 -26.90 3.27
N VAL A 242 -15.23 -27.04 2.23
CA VAL A 242 -15.34 -26.25 1.00
C VAL A 242 -16.68 -26.46 0.31
N VAL A 243 -17.15 -27.70 0.22
CA VAL A 243 -18.47 -28.01 -0.37
C VAL A 243 -19.60 -27.43 0.49
N ALA A 244 -19.48 -27.44 1.82
CA ALA A 244 -20.47 -26.84 2.72
C ALA A 244 -20.56 -25.33 2.51
N VAL A 245 -19.43 -24.62 2.43
CA VAL A 245 -19.40 -23.18 2.13
C VAL A 245 -19.96 -22.89 0.74
N ARG A 246 -19.64 -23.72 -0.26
CA ARG A 246 -20.16 -23.54 -1.61
C ARG A 246 -21.68 -23.67 -1.68
N ARG A 247 -22.27 -24.63 -0.96
CA ARG A 247 -23.73 -24.75 -0.82
C ARG A 247 -24.35 -23.50 -0.19
N GLN A 248 -23.72 -22.94 0.86
CA GLN A 248 -24.19 -21.69 1.47
C GLN A 248 -24.14 -20.50 0.51
N ILE A 249 -23.18 -20.47 -0.41
CA ILE A 249 -23.10 -19.44 -1.46
C ILE A 249 -24.20 -19.68 -2.50
N ASP A 250 -24.42 -20.93 -2.93
CA ASP A 250 -25.44 -21.29 -3.90
C ASP A 250 -26.87 -21.06 -3.35
N ASP A 251 -27.07 -21.12 -2.03
CA ASP A 251 -28.34 -20.78 -1.35
C ASP A 251 -28.68 -19.28 -1.43
N LEU A 252 -27.73 -18.41 -1.79
CA LEU A 252 -27.98 -16.97 -1.95
C LEU A 252 -28.54 -16.70 -3.35
N PRO A 253 -29.65 -15.95 -3.47
CA PRO A 253 -30.26 -15.69 -4.76
C PRO A 253 -29.30 -14.89 -5.65
N CYS A 254 -29.09 -15.41 -6.85
CA CYS A 254 -28.26 -14.75 -7.84
C CYS A 254 -28.95 -13.51 -8.41
N GLN A 255 -28.20 -12.63 -9.07
CA GLN A 255 -28.73 -11.40 -9.64
C GLN A 255 -29.92 -11.64 -10.58
N SER A 256 -29.92 -12.74 -11.34
CA SER A 256 -31.05 -13.10 -12.20
C SER A 256 -32.29 -13.53 -11.42
N GLU A 257 -32.13 -14.24 -10.29
CA GLU A 257 -33.26 -14.61 -9.42
C GLU A 257 -33.87 -13.39 -8.74
N ILE A 258 -33.04 -12.44 -8.28
CA ILE A 258 -33.51 -11.17 -7.73
C ILE A 258 -34.38 -10.43 -8.76
N VAL A 259 -33.90 -10.31 -10.00
CA VAL A 259 -34.68 -9.67 -11.08
C VAL A 259 -35.98 -10.42 -11.37
N GLN A 260 -35.96 -11.75 -11.35
CA GLN A 260 -37.19 -12.56 -11.49
C GLN A 260 -38.18 -12.29 -10.34
N TYR A 261 -37.70 -12.20 -9.09
CA TYR A 261 -38.53 -11.86 -7.94
C TYR A 261 -39.11 -10.44 -8.05
N GLU A 262 -38.33 -9.46 -8.50
CA GLU A 262 -38.82 -8.10 -8.73
C GLU A 262 -39.94 -8.06 -9.77
N HIS A 263 -39.78 -8.78 -10.89
CA HIS A 263 -40.84 -8.93 -11.89
C HIS A 263 -42.07 -9.60 -11.31
N ARG A 264 -41.90 -10.71 -10.58
CA ARG A 264 -43.01 -11.45 -10.00
C ARG A 264 -43.77 -10.65 -8.95
N LEU A 265 -43.07 -9.88 -8.13
CA LEU A 265 -43.67 -8.97 -7.16
C LEU A 265 -44.45 -7.87 -7.88
N SER A 266 -43.89 -7.29 -8.94
CA SER A 266 -44.58 -6.26 -9.74
C SER A 266 -45.87 -6.78 -10.37
N GLU A 267 -45.87 -8.00 -10.91
CA GLU A 267 -47.06 -8.68 -11.40
C GLU A 267 -48.10 -8.90 -10.30
N LEU A 268 -47.66 -9.39 -9.13
CA LEU A 268 -48.53 -9.63 -7.99
C LEU A 268 -49.17 -8.32 -7.50
N TYR A 269 -48.40 -7.25 -7.41
CA TYR A 269 -48.91 -5.92 -7.07
C TYR A 269 -49.98 -5.44 -8.07
N ALA A 270 -49.76 -5.64 -9.37
CA ALA A 270 -50.74 -5.30 -10.38
C ALA A 270 -52.05 -6.12 -10.22
N GLN A 271 -51.95 -7.42 -9.90
CA GLN A 271 -53.12 -8.27 -9.63
C GLN A 271 -53.88 -7.83 -8.39
N ILE A 272 -53.17 -7.55 -7.28
CA ILE A 272 -53.77 -7.06 -6.03
C ILE A 272 -54.48 -5.72 -6.28
N GLN A 273 -53.84 -4.80 -7.00
CA GLN A 273 -54.45 -3.50 -7.33
C GLN A 273 -55.68 -3.68 -8.22
N GLY A 274 -55.65 -4.61 -9.18
CA GLY A 274 -56.80 -4.97 -10.00
C GLY A 274 -57.98 -5.48 -9.17
N LYS A 275 -57.73 -6.42 -8.24
CA LYS A 275 -58.74 -6.94 -7.32
C LYS A 275 -59.29 -5.86 -6.40
N HIS A 276 -58.43 -5.00 -5.83
CA HIS A 276 -58.87 -3.88 -5.01
C HIS A 276 -59.80 -2.94 -5.80
N ARG A 277 -59.46 -2.59 -7.05
CA ARG A 277 -60.34 -1.75 -7.89
C ARG A 277 -61.68 -2.44 -8.14
N GLN A 278 -61.67 -3.74 -8.41
CA GLN A 278 -62.90 -4.51 -8.62
C GLN A 278 -63.78 -4.54 -7.36
N THR A 279 -63.20 -4.83 -6.20
CA THR A 279 -63.90 -4.80 -4.91
C THR A 279 -64.52 -3.44 -4.65
N ARG A 280 -63.77 -2.35 -4.88
CA ARG A 280 -64.28 -0.99 -4.70
C ARG A 280 -65.48 -0.71 -5.61
N LYS A 281 -65.44 -1.13 -6.88
CA LYS A 281 -66.57 -1.02 -7.81
C LYS A 281 -67.80 -1.76 -7.28
N TYR A 282 -67.64 -2.99 -6.79
CA TYR A 282 -68.77 -3.74 -6.23
C TYR A 282 -69.40 -3.06 -5.02
N TYR A 283 -68.59 -2.54 -4.08
CA TYR A 283 -69.11 -1.80 -2.94
C TYR A 283 -69.80 -0.49 -3.36
N SER A 284 -69.24 0.26 -4.32
CA SER A 284 -69.87 1.47 -4.84
C SER A 284 -71.23 1.17 -5.50
N THR A 285 -71.31 0.13 -6.33
CA THR A 285 -72.58 -0.30 -6.94
C THR A 285 -73.57 -0.77 -5.89
N TYR A 286 -73.13 -1.55 -4.91
CA TYR A 286 -73.98 -2.02 -3.82
C TYR A 286 -74.57 -0.87 -3.01
N ASN A 287 -73.73 0.11 -2.62
CA ASN A 287 -74.18 1.28 -1.87
C ASN A 287 -75.17 2.13 -2.67
N ALA A 288 -74.91 2.35 -3.97
CA ALA A 288 -75.85 3.07 -4.84
C ALA A 288 -77.21 2.36 -4.97
N LEU A 289 -77.20 1.02 -5.14
CA LEU A 289 -78.44 0.23 -5.19
C LEU A 289 -79.17 0.25 -3.84
N LEU A 290 -78.44 0.23 -2.73
CA LEU A 290 -79.01 0.34 -1.39
C LEU A 290 -79.69 1.69 -1.18
N GLU A 291 -79.04 2.79 -1.58
CA GLU A 291 -79.62 4.14 -1.52
C GLU A 291 -80.88 4.26 -2.39
N ILE A 292 -80.85 3.71 -3.62
CA ILE A 292 -82.04 3.68 -4.50
C ILE A 292 -83.16 2.89 -3.82
N LYS A 293 -82.88 1.71 -3.27
CA LYS A 293 -83.87 0.90 -2.55
C LYS A 293 -84.48 1.68 -1.39
N GLU A 294 -83.67 2.37 -0.58
CA GLU A 294 -84.16 3.18 0.52
C GLU A 294 -85.05 4.35 0.06
N LEU A 295 -84.69 5.01 -1.05
CA LEU A 295 -85.50 6.07 -1.63
C LEU A 295 -86.83 5.54 -2.16
N MET A 296 -86.83 4.39 -2.84
CA MET A 296 -88.05 3.73 -3.32
C MET A 296 -88.98 3.32 -2.17
N LEU A 297 -88.42 2.83 -1.05
CA LEU A 297 -89.21 2.52 0.14
C LEU A 297 -89.83 3.78 0.77
N LYS A 298 -89.07 4.89 0.82
CA LYS A 298 -89.59 6.19 1.28
C LYS A 298 -90.71 6.70 0.38
N GLU A 299 -90.57 6.57 -0.94
CA GLU A 299 -91.61 6.93 -1.91
C GLU A 299 -92.88 6.09 -1.69
N THR A 300 -92.74 4.77 -1.53
CA THR A 300 -93.88 3.87 -1.28
C THR A 300 -94.60 4.24 0.02
N SER A 301 -93.85 4.50 1.10
CA SER A 301 -94.41 4.95 2.38
C SER A 301 -95.12 6.30 2.26
N LEU A 302 -94.56 7.24 1.50
CA LEU A 302 -95.14 8.55 1.25
C LEU A 302 -96.45 8.43 0.46
N LEU A 303 -96.46 7.65 -0.61
CA LEU A 303 -97.66 7.37 -1.41
C LEU A 303 -98.77 6.75 -0.58
N ASN A 304 -98.46 5.75 0.26
CA ASN A 304 -99.42 5.15 1.18
C ASN A 304 -99.97 6.18 2.18
N SER A 305 -99.12 7.08 2.70
CA SER A 305 -99.55 8.15 3.60
C SER A 305 -100.49 9.15 2.91
N ILE A 306 -100.17 9.54 1.67
CA ILE A 306 -101.01 10.43 0.87
C ILE A 306 -102.37 9.81 0.60
N ILE A 307 -102.43 8.52 0.24
CA ILE A 307 -103.68 7.80 -0.01
C ILE A 307 -104.56 7.77 1.24
N SER A 308 -103.99 7.45 2.41
CA SER A 308 -104.72 7.42 3.69
C SER A 308 -105.25 8.80 4.08
N GLN A 309 -104.40 9.83 4.02
CA GLN A 309 -104.80 11.21 4.33
C GLN A 309 -105.89 11.71 3.38
N PHE A 310 -105.81 11.35 2.09
CA PHE A 310 -106.82 11.72 1.10
C PHE A 310 -108.18 11.12 1.43
N GLN A 311 -108.23 9.83 1.77
CA GLN A 311 -109.47 9.14 2.12
C GLN A 311 -110.17 9.76 3.35
N GLU A 312 -109.39 10.16 4.37
CA GLU A 312 -109.93 10.74 5.59
C GLU A 312 -110.41 12.19 5.43
N ALA A 313 -109.65 13.02 4.71
CA ALA A 313 -109.90 14.47 4.65
C ALA A 313 -110.78 14.94 3.48
N PHE A 314 -111.04 14.10 2.46
CA PHE A 314 -111.85 14.49 1.29
C PHE A 314 -113.29 14.92 1.65
N ASN A 315 -113.88 14.29 2.67
CA ASN A 315 -115.26 14.50 3.10
C ASN A 315 -115.50 15.87 3.78
N SER A 316 -114.45 16.64 4.09
CA SER A 316 -114.54 17.93 4.78
C SER A 316 -113.81 19.04 4.00
N ALA A 317 -114.38 20.24 3.96
CA ALA A 317 -113.74 21.40 3.33
C ALA A 317 -112.42 21.80 4.02
N ASP A 318 -112.37 21.73 5.35
CA ASP A 318 -111.17 21.99 6.14
C ASP A 318 -110.10 20.90 5.93
N GLY A 319 -110.53 19.64 5.79
CA GLY A 319 -109.66 18.52 5.44
C GLY A 319 -108.97 18.69 4.08
N ARG A 320 -109.72 19.15 3.07
CA ARG A 320 -109.16 19.45 1.73
C ARG A 320 -108.08 20.53 1.77
N ILE A 321 -108.25 21.59 2.56
CA ILE A 321 -107.23 22.65 2.72
C ILE A 321 -105.96 22.11 3.39
N LYS A 322 -106.12 21.27 4.43
CA LYS A 322 -104.98 20.63 5.12
C LYS A 322 -104.16 19.71 4.21
N ILE A 323 -104.82 18.92 3.35
CA ILE A 323 -104.12 18.08 2.36
C ILE A 323 -103.28 18.93 1.41
N VAL A 324 -103.82 20.03 0.90
CA VAL A 324 -103.09 20.93 -0.01
C VAL A 324 -101.84 21.49 0.67
N HIS A 325 -101.97 21.96 1.91
CA HIS A 325 -100.82 22.47 2.67
C HIS A 325 -99.75 21.39 2.95
N SER A 326 -100.19 20.16 3.26
CA SER A 326 -99.30 19.00 3.44
C SER A 326 -98.52 18.68 2.16
N MET A 327 -99.21 18.65 1.00
CA MET A 327 -98.60 18.41 -0.30
C MET A 327 -97.61 19.51 -0.69
N GLU A 328 -97.92 20.78 -0.45
CA GLU A 328 -96.98 21.89 -0.65
C GLU A 328 -95.71 21.73 0.21
N GLY A 329 -95.87 21.28 1.46
CA GLY A 329 -94.76 20.97 2.35
C GLY A 329 -93.87 19.84 1.84
N ILE A 330 -94.46 18.75 1.35
CA ILE A 330 -93.74 17.59 0.79
C ILE A 330 -92.95 18.01 -0.46
N VAL A 331 -93.56 18.78 -1.37
CA VAL A 331 -92.91 19.27 -2.59
C VAL A 331 -91.73 20.18 -2.23
N LYS A 332 -91.92 21.15 -1.33
CA LYS A 332 -90.84 22.04 -0.88
C LYS A 332 -89.69 21.26 -0.22
N GLY A 333 -90.00 20.30 0.65
CA GLY A 333 -88.98 19.47 1.30
C GLY A 333 -88.20 18.61 0.31
N SER A 334 -88.89 18.07 -0.70
CA SER A 334 -88.27 17.27 -1.77
C SER A 334 -87.36 18.11 -2.65
N GLN A 335 -87.80 19.33 -3.01
CA GLN A 335 -87.02 20.28 -3.79
C GLN A 335 -85.74 20.70 -3.05
N GLN A 336 -85.83 21.05 -1.77
CA GLN A 336 -84.66 21.41 -0.95
C GLN A 336 -83.64 20.27 -0.86
N LYS A 337 -84.13 19.03 -0.72
CA LYS A 337 -83.24 17.85 -0.68
C LYS A 337 -82.55 17.63 -2.01
N LEU A 338 -83.25 17.81 -3.12
CA LEU A 338 -82.69 17.69 -4.47
C LEU A 338 -81.57 18.71 -4.69
N GLU A 339 -81.82 19.99 -4.35
CA GLU A 339 -80.82 21.05 -4.47
C GLU A 339 -79.56 20.76 -3.64
N LYS A 340 -79.73 20.27 -2.40
CA LYS A 340 -78.59 19.90 -1.55
C LYS A 340 -77.75 18.78 -2.16
N VAL A 341 -78.39 17.76 -2.75
CA VAL A 341 -77.67 16.66 -3.43
C VAL A 341 -76.97 17.15 -4.70
N GLN A 342 -77.61 18.03 -5.48
CA GLN A 342 -77.02 18.61 -6.69
C GLN A 342 -75.77 19.44 -6.38
N LEU A 343 -75.80 20.26 -5.34
CA LEU A 343 -74.63 21.04 -4.90
C LEU A 343 -73.48 20.13 -4.47
N GLY A 344 -73.77 19.07 -3.71
CA GLY A 344 -72.74 18.08 -3.33
C GLY A 344 -72.13 17.36 -4.52
N PHE A 345 -72.96 17.02 -5.52
CA PHE A 345 -72.50 16.39 -6.76
C PHE A 345 -71.54 17.30 -7.54
N GLN A 346 -71.86 18.59 -7.67
CA GLN A 346 -71.01 19.56 -8.38
C GLN A 346 -69.64 19.73 -7.70
N GLU A 347 -69.59 19.76 -6.36
CA GLU A 347 -68.32 19.86 -5.65
C GLU A 347 -67.44 18.60 -5.84
N GLU A 348 -68.03 17.40 -5.72
CA GLU A 348 -67.32 16.15 -5.99
C GLU A 348 -66.86 16.03 -7.44
N GLU A 349 -67.66 16.50 -8.40
CA GLU A 349 -67.26 16.55 -9.81
C GLU A 349 -66.05 17.48 -10.01
N ARG A 350 -66.03 18.63 -9.34
CA ARG A 350 -64.89 19.56 -9.38
C ARG A 350 -63.62 18.91 -8.82
N ILE A 351 -63.72 18.24 -7.67
CA ILE A 351 -62.60 17.52 -7.05
C ILE A 351 -62.11 16.40 -7.97
N CYS A 352 -63.03 15.65 -8.59
CA CYS A 352 -62.69 14.58 -9.53
C CYS A 352 -61.91 15.11 -10.75
N ASN A 353 -62.34 16.24 -11.32
CA ASN A 353 -61.68 16.85 -12.46
C ASN A 353 -60.28 17.37 -12.10
N ASP A 354 -60.14 18.06 -10.96
CA ASP A 354 -58.83 18.49 -10.44
C ASP A 354 -57.88 17.30 -10.22
N LEU A 355 -58.35 16.19 -9.64
CA LEU A 355 -57.55 14.98 -9.47
C LEU A 355 -57.13 14.35 -10.81
N LYS A 356 -58.02 14.34 -11.82
CA LYS A 356 -57.68 13.85 -13.18
C LYS A 356 -56.59 14.71 -13.82
N ASP A 357 -56.66 16.02 -13.68
CA ASP A 357 -55.69 16.94 -14.25
C ASP A 357 -54.31 16.78 -13.59
N ARG A 358 -54.27 16.68 -12.25
CA ARG A 358 -53.03 16.38 -11.52
C ARG A 358 -52.43 15.04 -11.91
N TYR A 359 -53.26 14.00 -12.07
CA TYR A 359 -52.81 12.70 -12.53
C TYR A 359 -52.24 12.76 -13.95
N ALA A 360 -52.89 13.47 -14.88
CA ALA A 360 -52.40 13.67 -16.24
C ALA A 360 -51.05 14.39 -16.27
N ALA A 361 -50.87 15.43 -15.44
CA ALA A 361 -49.60 16.14 -15.29
C ALA A 361 -48.48 15.21 -14.78
N ALA A 362 -48.73 14.44 -13.71
CA ALA A 362 -47.75 13.51 -13.15
C ALA A 362 -47.35 12.40 -14.15
N ILE A 363 -48.30 11.87 -14.93
CA ILE A 363 -48.01 10.92 -16.00
C ILE A 363 -47.15 11.56 -17.10
N GLY A 364 -47.40 12.83 -17.43
CA GLY A 364 -46.57 13.60 -18.36
C GLY A 364 -45.12 13.71 -17.87
N GLU A 365 -44.92 14.05 -16.60
CA GLU A 365 -43.59 14.12 -15.97
C GLU A 365 -42.89 12.75 -15.94
N GLN A 366 -43.61 11.69 -15.57
CA GLN A 366 -43.06 10.32 -15.56
C GLN A 366 -42.55 9.93 -16.97
N LYS A 367 -43.33 10.19 -18.02
CA LYS A 367 -42.92 9.93 -19.41
C LYS A 367 -41.70 10.75 -19.81
N ARG A 368 -41.60 12.00 -19.35
CA ARG A 368 -40.42 12.85 -19.58
C ARG A 368 -39.18 12.27 -18.91
N CYS A 369 -39.26 11.88 -17.64
CA CYS A 369 -38.16 11.26 -16.90
C CYS A 369 -37.70 9.95 -17.56
N TYR A 370 -38.64 9.09 -17.95
CA TYR A 370 -38.33 7.84 -18.66
C TYR A 370 -37.59 8.10 -19.98
N SER A 371 -38.05 9.09 -20.77
CA SER A 371 -37.41 9.48 -22.02
C SER A 371 -35.98 9.98 -21.79
N LEU A 372 -35.76 10.77 -20.73
CA LEU A 372 -34.44 11.27 -20.35
C LEU A 372 -33.50 10.13 -19.94
N MET A 373 -33.98 9.18 -19.13
CA MET A 373 -33.22 8.00 -18.72
C MET A 373 -32.83 7.14 -19.92
N LYS A 374 -33.76 6.91 -20.86
CA LYS A 374 -33.48 6.13 -22.07
C LYS A 374 -32.43 6.82 -22.96
N ALA A 375 -32.54 8.14 -23.13
CA ALA A 375 -31.54 8.93 -23.85
C ALA A 375 -30.17 8.89 -23.17
N PHE A 376 -30.13 8.95 -21.83
CA PHE A 376 -28.90 8.80 -21.05
C PHE A 376 -28.28 7.42 -21.24
N GLN A 377 -29.07 6.36 -21.13
CA GLN A 377 -28.60 4.99 -21.31
C GLN A 377 -28.04 4.76 -22.72
N GLU A 378 -28.68 5.33 -23.75
CA GLU A 378 -28.19 5.26 -25.13
C GLU A 378 -26.84 5.97 -25.30
N LYS A 379 -26.67 7.15 -24.69
CA LYS A 379 -25.38 7.86 -24.67
C LYS A 379 -24.28 7.04 -23.98
N CYS A 380 -24.57 6.46 -22.81
CA CYS A 380 -23.63 5.61 -22.09
C CYS A 380 -23.21 4.38 -22.92
N SER A 381 -24.14 3.77 -23.66
CA SER A 381 -23.84 2.65 -24.57
C SER A 381 -22.96 3.10 -25.74
N LYS A 382 -23.24 4.26 -26.36
CA LYS A 382 -22.41 4.83 -27.43
C LYS A 382 -21.00 5.16 -26.97
N GLU A 383 -20.85 5.69 -25.75
CA GLU A 383 -19.55 6.04 -25.18
C GLU A 383 -18.71 4.80 -24.83
N LYS A 384 -19.33 3.75 -24.28
CA LYS A 384 -18.67 2.43 -24.09
C LYS A 384 -18.14 1.86 -25.41
N LEU A 385 -18.93 1.94 -26.49
CA LEU A 385 -18.51 1.48 -27.82
C LEU A 385 -17.34 2.31 -28.36
N ARG A 386 -17.34 3.63 -28.15
CA ARG A 386 -16.24 4.52 -28.57
C ARG A 386 -14.94 4.25 -27.79
N GLY A 387 -15.05 3.94 -26.50
CA GLY A 387 -13.90 3.56 -25.66
C GLY A 387 -13.29 2.20 -26.02
N GLN A 388 -14.10 1.25 -26.51
CA GLN A 388 -13.61 -0.05 -27.00
C GLN A 388 -12.97 0.04 -28.38
N SER A 389 -13.42 0.96 -29.24
CA SER A 389 -12.83 1.17 -30.58
C SER A 389 -11.50 1.94 -30.56
N SER A 390 -11.05 2.43 -29.40
CA SER A 390 -9.80 3.21 -29.23
C SER A 390 -8.70 2.42 -28.50
N ARG A 391 -8.83 1.09 -28.39
CA ARG A 391 -7.81 0.20 -27.79
C ARG A 391 -7.25 -0.77 -28.81
#